data_AF-A0A7U5TGX8-F1
#
_entry.id   AF-A0A7U5TGX8-F1
#
_cell.length_a   1.000
_cell.length_b   1.000
_cell.length_c   1.000
_cell.angle_alpha   90.00
_cell.angle_beta   90.00
_cell.angle_gamma   90.00
#
_symmetry.space_group_name_H-M   'P 1'
#
loop_
_entity.id
_entity.type
_entity.pdbx_description
1 polymer ?
#
loop_
_entity_poly.entity_id
_entity_poly.type
_entity_poly.pdbx_seq_one_letter_code
_entity_poly.pdbx_strand_id
1 'polypeptide(L)' 'MGRLWEWIVYRIGLITAAMATLSLNEWAVLIGVICTVITCGVNWYYERKRTLIQAGVLSGK' A
#
# COMPACT_ATOMS: atom_id res chain seq x y z
N MET A 1 1.77 2.95 14.81
CA MET A 1 1.49 2.31 13.52
C MET A 1 -0.01 2.18 13.19
N GLY A 2 -0.96 2.67 14.02
CA GLY A 2 -2.40 2.55 13.73
C GLY A 2 -2.99 3.69 12.88
N ARG A 3 -2.71 4.94 13.26
CA ARG A 3 -3.38 6.13 12.71
C ARG A 3 -3.25 6.36 11.20
N LEU A 4 -2.09 6.02 10.62
CA LEU A 4 -1.83 6.16 9.17
C LEU A 4 -2.52 5.05 8.35
N TRP A 5 -2.58 3.84 8.90
CA TRP A 5 -3.24 2.71 8.27
C TRP A 5 -4.75 2.91 8.24
N GLU A 6 -5.32 3.41 9.34
CA GLU A 6 -6.73 3.79 9.41
C GLU A 6 -7.08 4.91 8.42
N TRP A 7 -6.21 5.92 8.28
CA TRP A 7 -6.41 7.00 7.31
C TRP A 7 -6.37 6.50 5.86
N ILE A 8 -5.46 5.58 5.53
CA ILE A 8 -5.35 4.98 4.19
C ILE A 8 -6.57 4.10 3.90
N VAL A 9 -6.97 3.24 4.84
CA VAL A 9 -8.14 2.35 4.68
C VAL A 9 -9.43 3.16 4.57
N TYR A 10 -9.57 4.24 5.35
CA TYR A 10 -10.76 5.10 5.29
C TYR A 10 -10.87 5.83 3.95
N ARG A 11 -9.75 6.34 3.41
CA ARG A 11 -9.71 6.96 2.08
C ARG A 11 -9.99 5.95 0.97
N ILE A 12 -9.41 4.75 1.03
CA ILE A 12 -9.64 3.68 0.04
C ILE A 12 -11.09 3.20 0.09
N GLY A 13 -11.68 3.05 1.27
CA GLY A 13 -13.08 2.64 1.42
C GLY A 13 -14.06 3.67 0.87
N LEU A 14 -13.80 4.96 1.11
CA LEU A 14 -14.60 6.05 0.57
C LEU A 14 -14.50 6.15 -0.96
N ILE A 15 -13.30 5.97 -1.50
CA ILE A 15 -13.05 5.95 -2.94
C ILE A 15 -13.73 4.72 -3.58
N THR A 16 -13.61 3.54 -2.96
CA THR A 16 -14.26 2.30 -3.44
C THR A 16 -15.78 2.42 -3.45
N ALA A 17 -16.39 3.04 -2.43
CA ALA A 17 -17.83 3.26 -2.37
C ALA A 17 -18.33 4.21 -3.48
N ALA A 18 -17.55 5.25 -3.80
CA ALA A 18 -17.83 6.15 -4.92
C ALA A 18 -17.55 5.51 -6.30
N MET A 19 -16.70 4.49 -6.35
CA MET A 19 -16.30 3.79 -7.58
C MET A 19 -17.19 2.62 -7.98
N ALA A 20 -18.14 2.21 -7.13
CA ALA A 20 -19.09 1.14 -7.43
C ALA A 20 -20.05 1.47 -8.60
N THR A 21 -20.05 2.71 -9.08
CA THR A 21 -20.88 3.20 -10.19
C THR A 21 -20.13 3.40 -11.52
N LEU A 22 -18.84 3.03 -11.60
CA LEU A 22 -17.98 3.31 -12.77
C LEU A 22 -17.96 2.19 -13.84
N SER A 23 -17.71 2.58 -15.09
CA SER A 23 -17.75 1.73 -16.30
C SER A 23 -16.53 0.81 -16.46
N LEU A 24 -16.63 -0.26 -17.27
CA LEU A 24 -15.60 -1.31 -17.45
C LEU A 24 -14.20 -0.76 -17.82
N ASN A 25 -14.15 0.39 -18.49
CA ASN A 25 -12.90 1.06 -18.89
C ASN A 25 -12.16 1.65 -17.67
N GLU A 26 -12.89 2.23 -16.72
CA GLU A 26 -12.32 2.84 -15.52
C GLU A 26 -11.76 1.78 -14.56
N TRP A 27 -12.33 0.57 -14.58
CA TRP A 27 -11.79 -0.60 -13.88
C TRP A 27 -10.41 -1.01 -14.39
N ALA A 28 -10.16 -0.95 -15.71
CA ALA A 28 -8.87 -1.32 -16.28
C ALA A 28 -7.75 -0.37 -15.82
N VAL A 29 -8.03 0.94 -15.83
CA VAL A 29 -7.09 1.97 -15.35
C VAL A 29 -6.83 1.80 -13.85
N LEU A 30 -7.89 1.56 -13.07
CA LEU A 30 -7.78 1.32 -11.63
C LEU A 30 -6.86 0.14 -11.32
N ILE A 31 -7.07 -1.00 -11.99
CA ILE A 31 -6.26 -2.20 -11.76
C ILE A 31 -4.78 -1.90 -12.07
N GLY A 32 -4.49 -1.13 -13.12
CA GLY A 32 -3.12 -0.69 -13.44
C GLY A 32 -2.49 0.17 -12.34
N VAL A 33 -3.25 1.12 -11.78
CA VAL A 33 -2.79 1.96 -10.66
C VAL A 33 -2.55 1.11 -9.41
N ILE A 34 -3.47 0.21 -9.08
CA ILE A 34 -3.34 -0.72 -7.93
C ILE A 34 -2.09 -1.58 -8.10
N CYS A 35 -1.89 -2.19 -9.27
CA CYS A 35 -0.71 -2.99 -9.56
C CYS A 35 0.59 -2.20 -9.38
N THR A 36 0.61 -0.95 -9.83
CA THR A 36 1.77 -0.05 -9.69
C THR A 36 2.06 0.27 -8.22
N VAL A 37 1.04 0.63 -7.45
CA VAL A 37 1.16 0.92 -6.01
C VAL A 37 1.63 -0.31 -5.24
N ILE A 38 1.12 -1.50 -5.59
CA ILE A 38 1.57 -2.76 -4.98
C ILE A 38 3.04 -3.00 -5.28
N THR A 39 3.49 -2.91 -6.53
CA THR A 39 4.89 -3.16 -6.89
C THR A 39 5.83 -2.17 -6.17
N CYS A 40 5.51 -0.88 -6.19
CA CYS A 40 6.30 0.13 -5.48
C CYS A 40 6.25 -0.06 -3.96
N GLY A 41 5.09 -0.39 -3.41
CA GLY A 41 4.87 -0.61 -1.99
C GLY A 41 5.57 -1.85 -1.47
N VAL A 42 5.55 -2.95 -2.22
CA VAL A 42 6.28 -4.19 -1.93
C VAL A 42 7.78 -3.93 -1.93
N ASN A 43 8.30 -3.22 -2.95
CA ASN A 43 9.71 -2.85 -3.00
C ASN A 43 10.13 -2.03 -1.76
N TRP A 44 9.30 -1.06 -1.35
CA TRP A 44 9.55 -0.26 -0.15
C TRP A 44 9.43 -1.05 1.15
N TYR A 45 8.49 -2.00 1.22
CA TYR A 45 8.28 -2.87 2.38
C TYR A 45 9.46 -3.84 2.61
N TYR A 46 9.99 -4.44 1.53
CA TYR A 46 11.15 -5.32 1.63
C TYR A 46 12.38 -4.56 2.13
N GLU A 47 12.66 -3.37 1.58
CA GLU A 47 13.81 -2.58 2.01
C GLU A 47 13.68 -2.13 3.47
N ARG A 48 12.48 -1.73 3.91
CA ARG A 48 12.24 -1.33 5.30
C ARG A 48 12.35 -2.50 6.28
N LYS A 49 11.95 -3.71 5.87
CA LYS A 49 12.21 -4.93 6.68
C LYS A 49 13.68 -5.27 6.76
N ARG A 50 14.45 -5.10 5.68
CA ARG A 50 15.90 -5.31 5.71
C ARG A 50 16.58 -4.35 6.69
N THR A 51 16.21 -3.06 6.69
CA THR A 51 16.77 -2.09 7.64
C THR A 51 16.47 -2.45 9.09
N LEU A 52 15.25 -2.95 9.38
CA LEU A 52 14.84 -3.35 10.74
C LEU A 52 15.53 -4.64 11.21
N ILE A 53 15.69 -5.63 10.33
CA ILE A 53 16.44 -6.86 10.63
C ILE A 53 17.91 -6.52 10.86
N GLN A 54 18.50 -5.64 10.05
CA GLN A 54 19.89 -5.23 10.18
C GLN A 54 20.12 -4.38 11.44
N ALA A 55 19.17 -3.53 11.83
CA ALA A 55 19.20 -2.81 13.11
C ALA A 55 19.08 -3.75 14.33
N GLY A 56 18.25 -4.80 14.24
CA GLY A 56 18.17 -5.85 15.27
C GLY A 56 19.45 -6.68 15.38
N VAL A 57 20.10 -7.00 14.25
CA VAL A 57 21.40 -7.69 14.20
C VAL A 57 22.53 -6.80 14.77
N LEU A 58 22.51 -5.49 14.52
CA LEU A 58 23.50 -4.55 15.07
C LEU A 58 23.31 -4.26 16.57
N SER A 59 22.09 -4.42 17.11
CA SER A 59 21.80 -4.20 18.54
C SER A 59 22.16 -5.39 19.44
N GLY A 60 22.51 -6.54 18.87
CA GLY A 60 22.91 -7.75 19.60
C GLY A 60 24.42 -7.99 19.68
N LYS A 61 25.24 -6.97 19.36
CA LYS A 61 26.71 -7.03 19.35
C LYS A 61 27.28 -5.95 20.27
#